data_AF-A0A3D3ZV88-F1
#
_entry.id   AF-A0A3D3ZV88-F1
#
_cell.length_a   1.000
_cell.length_b   1.000
_cell.length_c   1.000
_cell.angle_alpha   90.00
_cell.angle_beta   90.00
_cell.angle_gamma   90.00
#
_symmetry.space_group_name_H-M   'P 1'
#
loop_
_entity.id
_entity.type
_entity.pdbx_description
1 polymer ?
#
loop_
_entity_poly.entity_id
_entity_poly.type
_entity_poly.pdbx_seq_one_letter_code
_entity_poly.pdbx_strand_id
1 'polypeptide(L)'
;MNKTQIFPPIAIACLSVPAYSQTIPRYNVEGYCQQVAEISGGSAMIFNGCMDMEQQAYNALKPVWAQIPGSSRNYCDEVARVSGASFSILKGCIDMETNAANSPRSFNY
;
A
#
# COMPACT_ATOMS: atom_id res chain seq x y z
N MET A 1 29.77 14.86 -56.14
CA MET A 1 30.27 13.93 -55.11
C MET A 1 29.26 13.93 -53.96
N ASN A 2 28.23 13.06 -54.00
CA ASN A 2 27.27 12.91 -52.90
C ASN A 2 27.63 11.66 -52.11
N LYS A 3 28.10 11.83 -50.87
CA LYS A 3 28.30 10.72 -49.94
C LYS A 3 26.97 10.39 -49.26
N THR A 4 26.33 9.32 -49.70
CA THR A 4 25.21 8.70 -48.98
C THR A 4 25.77 8.06 -47.70
N GLN A 5 25.37 8.59 -46.54
CA GLN A 5 25.71 8.02 -45.24
C GLN A 5 24.59 7.07 -44.81
N ILE A 6 24.92 5.78 -44.65
CA ILE A 6 24.04 4.73 -44.14
C ILE A 6 24.26 4.68 -42.62
N PHE A 7 23.23 5.01 -41.84
CA PHE A 7 23.21 4.81 -40.39
C PHE A 7 22.63 3.41 -40.08
N PRO A 8 23.28 2.60 -39.22
CA PRO A 8 22.77 1.28 -38.85
C PRO A 8 21.61 1.42 -37.85
N PRO A 9 20.66 0.47 -37.81
CA PRO A 9 19.57 0.49 -36.84
C PRO A 9 20.11 0.03 -35.48
N ILE A 10 20.24 0.97 -34.53
CA ILE A 10 20.48 0.64 -33.12
C ILE A 10 19.15 0.14 -32.56
N ALA A 11 19.02 -1.17 -32.38
CA ALA A 11 17.91 -1.79 -31.68
C ALA A 11 18.02 -1.49 -30.18
N ILE A 12 17.24 -0.52 -29.71
CA ILE A 12 17.11 -0.19 -28.28
C ILE A 12 16.15 -1.23 -27.67
N ALA A 13 16.70 -2.19 -26.93
CA ALA A 13 15.93 -3.11 -26.10
C ALA A 13 15.38 -2.34 -24.89
N CYS A 14 14.11 -1.93 -24.94
CA CYS A 14 13.41 -1.34 -23.81
C CYS A 14 13.17 -2.40 -22.72
N LEU A 15 14.02 -2.43 -21.69
CA LEU A 15 13.74 -3.16 -20.46
C LEU A 15 12.62 -2.43 -19.72
N SER A 16 11.39 -2.95 -19.81
CA SER A 16 10.25 -2.44 -19.04
C SER A 16 10.44 -2.82 -17.57
N VAL A 17 10.96 -1.90 -16.77
CA VAL A 17 10.97 -2.06 -15.31
C VAL A 17 9.52 -1.94 -14.83
N PRO A 18 8.98 -2.91 -14.06
CA PRO A 18 7.64 -2.76 -13.49
C PRO A 18 7.63 -1.54 -12.57
N ALA A 19 6.84 -0.53 -12.95
CA ALA A 19 6.60 0.65 -12.15
C ALA A 19 5.67 0.26 -10.98
N TYR A 20 6.22 -0.39 -9.95
CA TYR A 20 5.51 -0.54 -8.69
C TYR A 20 5.22 0.86 -8.16
N SER A 21 3.94 1.17 -7.95
CA SER A 21 3.52 2.43 -7.37
C SER A 21 4.23 2.61 -6.03
N GLN A 22 5.29 3.42 -6.02
CA GLN A 22 6.08 3.72 -4.82
C GLN A 22 5.31 4.62 -3.85
N THR A 23 4.11 5.06 -4.22
CA THR A 23 3.29 5.96 -3.42
C THR A 23 2.36 5.19 -2.51
N ILE A 24 2.13 5.72 -1.32
CA ILE A 24 1.15 5.19 -0.37
C ILE A 24 -0.24 5.28 -1.01
N PRO A 25 -1.08 4.23 -0.91
CA PRO A 25 -2.41 4.24 -1.51
C PRO A 25 -3.28 5.36 -0.95
N ARG A 26 -4.26 5.79 -1.77
CA ARG A 26 -5.26 6.77 -1.37
C ARG A 26 -6.54 6.04 -1.01
N TYR A 27 -7.04 6.28 0.19
CA TYR A 27 -8.29 5.74 0.70
C TYR A 27 -9.29 6.85 1.01
N ASN A 28 -10.58 6.52 0.94
CA ASN A 28 -11.64 7.37 1.46
C ASN A 28 -11.78 7.17 2.98
N VAL A 29 -10.85 7.73 3.73
CA VAL A 29 -10.78 7.58 5.19
C VAL A 29 -12.04 8.13 5.86
N GLU A 30 -12.53 9.28 5.40
CA GLU A 30 -13.74 9.90 5.93
C GLU A 30 -14.97 9.00 5.77
N GLY A 31 -15.16 8.41 4.58
CA GLY A 31 -16.25 7.46 4.35
C GLY A 31 -16.15 6.20 5.20
N TYR A 32 -14.95 5.67 5.40
CA TYR A 32 -14.73 4.54 6.31
C TYR A 32 -15.08 4.91 7.76
N CYS A 33 -14.60 6.06 8.25
CA CYS A 33 -14.88 6.49 9.61
C CYS A 33 -16.35 6.87 9.83
N GLN A 34 -17.05 7.37 8.81
CA GLN A 34 -18.51 7.53 8.84
C GLN A 34 -19.20 6.19 9.04
N GLN A 35 -18.85 5.18 8.25
CA GLN A 35 -19.40 3.83 8.41
C GLN A 35 -19.16 3.27 9.81
N VAL A 36 -17.95 3.42 10.36
CA VAL A 36 -17.61 2.98 11.72
C VAL A 36 -18.45 3.71 12.77
N ALA A 37 -18.64 5.03 12.62
CA ALA A 37 -19.46 5.81 13.54
C ALA A 37 -20.95 5.45 13.45
N GLU A 38 -21.46 5.19 12.26
CA GLU A 38 -22.85 4.81 11.99
C GLU A 38 -23.24 3.49 12.66
N ILE A 39 -22.31 2.52 12.73
CA ILE A 39 -22.51 1.26 13.49
C ILE A 39 -22.84 1.54 14.97
N SER A 40 -22.35 2.66 15.49
CA SER A 40 -22.58 3.11 16.86
C SER A 40 -23.60 4.26 16.95
N GLY A 41 -24.51 4.37 15.99
CA GLY A 41 -25.57 5.39 15.98
C GLY A 41 -25.11 6.79 15.55
N GLY A 42 -24.01 6.91 14.81
CA GLY A 42 -23.53 8.20 14.28
C GLY A 42 -22.73 9.02 15.29
N SER A 43 -22.04 8.35 16.23
CA SER A 43 -21.27 9.03 17.28
C SER A 43 -20.11 9.86 16.72
N ALA A 44 -20.14 11.17 16.94
CA ALA A 44 -19.05 12.08 16.56
C ALA A 44 -17.73 11.75 17.28
N MET A 45 -17.80 11.26 18.52
CA MET A 45 -16.61 10.80 19.25
C MET A 45 -15.94 9.63 18.53
N ILE A 46 -16.73 8.67 18.04
CA ILE A 46 -16.21 7.49 17.33
C ILE A 46 -15.66 7.88 15.96
N PHE A 47 -16.35 8.77 15.24
CA PHE A 47 -15.84 9.32 13.99
C PHE A 47 -14.47 9.98 14.19
N ASN A 48 -14.36 10.91 15.14
CA ASN A 48 -13.10 11.62 15.41
C ASN A 48 -11.99 10.67 15.86
N GLY A 49 -12.31 9.72 16.76
CA GLY A 49 -11.35 8.71 17.19
C GLY A 49 -10.86 7.83 16.03
N CYS A 50 -11.76 7.44 15.12
CA CYS A 50 -11.38 6.73 13.89
C CYS A 50 -10.44 7.57 13.02
N MET A 51 -10.78 8.83 12.76
CA MET A 51 -9.93 9.74 11.97
C MET A 51 -8.52 9.87 12.57
N ASP A 52 -8.42 10.01 13.89
CA ASP A 52 -7.14 10.08 14.60
C ASP A 52 -6.32 8.79 14.44
N MET A 53 -6.95 7.61 14.58
CA MET A 53 -6.27 6.32 14.40
C MET A 53 -5.75 6.15 12.96
N GLU A 54 -6.58 6.46 11.97
CA GLU A 54 -6.23 6.36 10.55
C GLU A 54 -5.07 7.30 10.21
N GLN A 55 -5.09 8.52 10.74
CA GLN A 55 -4.03 9.50 10.56
C GLN A 55 -2.71 9.04 11.22
N GLN A 56 -2.77 8.47 12.43
CA GLN A 56 -1.62 7.90 13.11
C GLN A 56 -1.01 6.73 12.31
N ALA A 57 -1.85 5.82 11.82
CA ALA A 57 -1.40 4.69 11.01
C ALA A 57 -0.74 5.14 9.70
N TYR A 58 -1.35 6.09 8.99
CA TYR A 58 -0.74 6.70 7.80
C TYR A 58 0.62 7.35 8.12
N ASN A 59 0.70 8.12 9.21
CA ASN A 59 1.94 8.78 9.61
C ASN A 59 3.04 7.79 9.99
N ALA A 60 2.69 6.65 10.57
CA ALA A 60 3.63 5.58 10.88
C ALA A 60 4.16 4.89 9.61
N LEU A 61 3.32 4.70 8.59
CA LEU A 61 3.72 4.10 7.32
C LEU A 61 4.55 5.05 6.46
N LYS A 62 4.25 6.34 6.49
CA LYS A 62 4.87 7.35 5.61
C LYS A 62 6.41 7.33 5.57
N PRO A 63 7.14 7.34 6.69
CA PRO A 63 8.61 7.38 6.66
C PRO A 63 9.26 6.06 6.19
N VAL A 64 8.56 4.93 6.32
CA VAL A 64 9.12 3.60 6.03
C VAL A 64 8.57 2.98 4.75
N TRP A 65 7.57 3.59 4.10
CA TRP A 65 6.85 2.99 2.97
C TRP A 65 7.75 2.49 1.84
N ALA A 66 8.79 3.26 1.49
CA ALA A 66 9.72 2.89 0.43
C ALA A 66 10.61 1.68 0.78
N GLN A 67 10.75 1.36 2.07
CA GLN A 67 11.55 0.25 2.58
C GLN A 67 10.75 -1.06 2.65
N ILE A 68 9.41 -0.97 2.62
CA ILE A 68 8.54 -2.15 2.68
C ILE A 68 8.62 -2.89 1.34
N PRO A 69 8.81 -4.23 1.34
CA PRO A 69 8.79 -5.03 0.12
C PRO A 69 7.55 -4.75 -0.74
N GLY A 70 7.74 -4.61 -2.05
CA GLY A 70 6.64 -4.30 -2.99
C GLY A 70 5.50 -5.32 -2.94
N SER A 71 5.81 -6.61 -2.75
CA SER A 71 4.82 -7.67 -2.56
C SER A 71 3.93 -7.44 -1.33
N SER A 72 4.52 -7.15 -0.17
CA SER A 72 3.79 -6.86 1.06
C SER A 72 2.95 -5.58 0.93
N ARG A 73 3.48 -4.53 0.26
CA ARG A 73 2.69 -3.32 -0.02
C ARG A 73 1.44 -3.62 -0.84
N ASN A 74 1.59 -4.38 -1.93
CA ASN A 74 0.48 -4.70 -2.82
C ASN A 74 -0.55 -5.60 -2.13
N TYR A 75 -0.10 -6.68 -1.48
CA TYR A 75 -0.97 -7.61 -0.77
C TYR A 75 -1.74 -6.91 0.36
N CYS A 76 -1.06 -6.11 1.17
CA CYS A 76 -1.72 -5.42 2.27
C CYS A 76 -2.60 -4.24 1.82
N ASP A 77 -2.33 -3.59 0.68
CA ASP A 77 -3.29 -2.65 0.06
C ASP A 77 -4.56 -3.39 -0.38
N GLU A 78 -4.43 -4.57 -1.00
CA GLU A 78 -5.58 -5.39 -1.36
C GLU A 78 -6.40 -5.81 -0.12
N VAL A 79 -5.74 -6.34 0.92
CA VAL A 79 -6.37 -6.68 2.21
C VAL A 79 -7.08 -5.48 2.82
N ALA A 80 -6.43 -4.31 2.85
CA ALA A 80 -7.04 -3.11 3.38
C ALA A 80 -8.26 -2.68 2.56
N ARG A 81 -8.19 -2.70 1.23
CA ARG A 81 -9.31 -2.31 0.34
C ARG A 81 -10.54 -3.19 0.53
N VAL A 82 -10.37 -4.51 0.59
CA VAL A 82 -11.50 -5.42 0.79
C VAL A 82 -12.08 -5.33 2.21
N SER A 83 -11.31 -4.80 3.15
CA SER A 83 -11.69 -4.68 4.57
C SER A 83 -12.10 -3.26 4.98
N GLY A 84 -12.36 -2.36 4.02
CA GLY A 84 -12.85 -1.00 4.30
C GLY A 84 -11.94 0.15 3.87
N ALA A 85 -10.83 -0.15 3.19
CA ALA A 85 -9.82 0.82 2.76
C ALA A 85 -9.28 1.66 3.93
N SER A 86 -8.76 1.00 4.98
CA SER A 86 -8.23 1.62 6.20
C SER A 86 -6.69 1.54 6.26
N PHE A 87 -6.05 2.64 6.63
CA PHE A 87 -4.62 2.69 6.96
C PHE A 87 -4.27 1.91 8.22
N SER A 88 -5.18 1.84 9.20
CA SER A 88 -4.99 1.01 10.39
C SER A 88 -4.90 -0.47 10.00
N ILE A 89 -5.76 -0.93 9.09
CA ILE A 89 -5.72 -2.30 8.54
C ILE A 89 -4.46 -2.51 7.70
N LEU A 90 -4.13 -1.57 6.80
CA LEU A 90 -2.91 -1.65 5.98
C LEU A 90 -1.67 -1.81 6.85
N LYS A 91 -1.52 -0.95 7.87
CA LYS A 91 -0.39 -1.01 8.81
C LYS A 91 -0.37 -2.32 9.57
N GLY A 92 -1.50 -2.76 10.12
CA GLY A 92 -1.59 -4.03 10.84
C GLY A 92 -1.19 -5.22 9.98
N CYS A 93 -1.64 -5.27 8.72
CA CYS A 93 -1.22 -6.29 7.76
C CYS A 93 0.29 -6.26 7.50
N ILE A 94 0.87 -5.08 7.27
CA ILE A 94 2.31 -4.92 7.04
C ILE A 94 3.11 -5.40 8.25
N ASP A 95 2.68 -5.05 9.46
CA ASP A 95 3.34 -5.48 10.69
C ASP A 95 3.26 -7.01 10.83
N MET A 96 2.10 -7.62 10.54
CA MET A 96 1.93 -9.08 10.58
C MET A 96 2.79 -9.79 9.53
N GLU A 97 2.80 -9.32 8.28
CA GLU A 97 3.61 -9.89 7.19
C GLU A 97 5.10 -9.78 7.49
N THR A 98 5.54 -8.64 8.04
CA THR A 98 6.93 -8.43 8.46
C THR A 98 7.31 -9.42 9.56
N ASN A 99 6.44 -9.62 10.55
CA ASN A 99 6.68 -10.59 11.62
C ASN A 99 6.69 -12.04 11.09
N ALA A 100 5.75 -12.40 10.23
CA ALA A 100 5.66 -13.74 9.64
C ALA A 100 6.88 -14.08 8.77
N ALA A 101 7.36 -13.12 7.98
CA ALA A 101 8.56 -13.27 7.17
C ALA A 101 9.82 -13.54 8.03
N ASN A 102 9.88 -12.96 9.24
CA ASN A 102 10.98 -13.16 10.18
C ASN A 102 10.87 -14.45 11.01
N SER A 103 9.72 -15.14 11.00
CA SER A 103 9.46 -16.32 11.84
C SER A 103 8.53 -17.31 11.14
N PRO A 104 8.98 -17.95 10.06
CA PRO A 104 8.17 -18.92 9.33
C PRO A 104 7.84 -20.11 10.22
N ARG A 105 6.57 -20.50 10.28
CA ARG A 105 6.13 -21.70 10.98
C ARG A 105 6.03 -22.87 10.00
N SER A 106 6.33 -24.07 10.50
CA SER A 106 5.98 -25.32 9.83
C SER A 106 4.71 -25.90 10.44
N PHE A 107 3.88 -26.51 9.61
CA PHE A 107 2.77 -27.34 10.06
C PHE A 107 3.29 -28.75 10.34
N ASN A 108 2.90 -29.34 11.48
CA ASN A 108 3.22 -30.71 11.85
C ASN A 108 1.89 -31.43 12.13
N TYR A 109 1.72 -32.63 11.55
CA TYR A 109 0.56 -33.49 11.77
C TYR A 109 0.63 -34.24 13.10
#